data_AF-A0A4S0RMF0-F1
#
_entry.id   AF-A0A4S0RMF0-F1
#
_cell.length_a   1.000
_cell.length_b   1.000
_cell.length_c   1.000
_cell.angle_alpha   90.00
_cell.angle_beta   90.00
_cell.angle_gamma   90.00
#
_symmetry.space_group_name_H-M   'P 1'
#
loop_
_entity.id
_entity.type
_entity.pdbx_description
1 polymer ?
#
loop_
_entity_poly.entity_id
_entity_poly.type
_entity_poly.pdbx_seq_one_letter_code
_entity_poly.pdbx_strand_id
1 'polypeptide(L)'
;MLGRFIKGPGEQRTPQSVQAPVTSNGAVVVQPVQAEPASDDFLSLKVDLHRHLIDRFNLTALENASKDEILNEIRPIVREFVRVRNVPLNARELDQLTSDTADE
;
A
#
# COMPACT_ATOMS: atom_id res chain seq x y z
N MET A 1 -29.21 43.39 24.97
CA MET A 1 -28.22 42.31 25.11
C MET A 1 -28.94 40.97 25.10
N LEU A 2 -28.21 39.95 24.69
CA LEU A 2 -28.60 38.63 24.17
C LEU A 2 -29.30 37.71 25.18
N GLY A 3 -30.20 36.82 24.71
CA GLY A 3 -30.70 35.70 25.51
C GLY A 3 -31.69 34.81 24.77
N ARG A 4 -31.15 33.83 24.02
CA ARG A 4 -31.86 32.85 23.16
C ARG A 4 -31.84 31.48 23.83
N PHE A 5 -32.96 30.88 24.24
CA PHE A 5 -33.00 29.44 24.55
C PHE A 5 -34.35 28.79 24.21
N ILE A 6 -34.21 27.77 23.37
CA ILE A 6 -35.14 26.95 22.58
C ILE A 6 -35.77 25.81 23.44
N LYS A 7 -37.08 25.58 23.34
CA LYS A 7 -37.78 24.51 22.60
C LYS A 7 -37.49 23.06 23.05
N GLY A 8 -38.54 22.39 23.53
CA GLY A 8 -38.90 21.02 23.11
C GLY A 8 -38.73 19.90 24.14
N PRO A 9 -39.81 19.19 24.54
CA PRO A 9 -39.80 18.14 25.57
C PRO A 9 -39.70 16.72 25.00
N GLY A 10 -39.28 15.78 25.86
CA GLY A 10 -39.87 14.44 26.00
C GLY A 10 -39.46 13.36 25.00
N GLU A 11 -38.69 12.37 25.47
CA GLU A 11 -39.16 10.99 25.55
C GLU A 11 -38.19 10.14 26.37
N GLN A 12 -38.67 9.71 27.54
CA GLN A 12 -38.10 8.63 28.32
C GLN A 12 -38.44 7.31 27.64
N ARG A 13 -37.45 6.47 27.36
CA ARG A 13 -37.63 5.03 27.12
C ARG A 13 -36.61 4.27 27.95
N THR A 14 -37.08 3.66 29.03
CA THR A 14 -36.50 2.43 29.58
C THR A 14 -37.13 1.25 28.80
N PRO A 15 -36.41 0.12 28.60
CA PRO A 15 -36.29 -0.86 29.68
C PRO A 15 -34.93 -1.60 29.76
N GLN A 16 -34.53 -1.89 31.01
CA GLN A 16 -34.18 -3.24 31.48
C GLN A 16 -33.34 -4.16 30.57
N SER A 17 -32.10 -4.47 30.98
CA SER A 17 -31.71 -5.85 31.30
C SER A 17 -30.28 -5.89 31.86
N VAL A 18 -30.17 -6.51 33.02
CA VAL A 18 -28.94 -7.10 33.55
C VAL A 18 -28.30 -8.02 32.50
N GLN A 19 -26.97 -7.96 32.36
CA GLN A 19 -26.06 -9.10 32.21
C GLN A 19 -24.63 -8.61 31.99
N ALA A 20 -23.83 -8.67 33.07
CA ALA A 20 -22.43 -9.02 32.94
C ALA A 20 -22.35 -10.53 33.16
N PRO A 21 -21.71 -11.26 32.23
CA PRO A 21 -20.60 -12.07 32.68
C PRO A 21 -19.35 -11.77 31.87
N VAL A 22 -18.27 -11.62 32.63
CA VAL A 22 -16.89 -11.69 32.17
C VAL A 22 -16.60 -13.06 31.56
N THR A 23 -15.54 -13.10 30.74
CA THR A 23 -14.91 -14.26 30.08
C THR A 23 -15.61 -14.70 28.80
N SER A 24 -14.96 -14.60 27.65
CA SER A 24 -13.93 -15.59 27.31
C SER A 24 -12.93 -15.01 26.31
N ASN A 25 -11.66 -15.34 26.55
CA ASN A 25 -10.54 -15.22 25.63
C ASN A 25 -10.98 -15.35 24.16
N GLY A 26 -11.16 -14.20 23.49
CA GLY A 26 -11.00 -14.11 22.06
C GLY A 26 -9.52 -14.27 21.79
N ALA A 27 -9.08 -15.53 21.72
CA ALA A 27 -7.77 -15.92 21.25
C ALA A 27 -7.50 -15.10 19.99
N VAL A 28 -6.61 -14.13 20.13
CA VAL A 28 -5.94 -13.53 19.00
C VAL A 28 -5.16 -14.69 18.42
N VAL A 29 -5.76 -15.40 17.46
CA VAL A 29 -5.00 -16.18 16.50
C VAL A 29 -4.25 -15.12 15.69
N VAL A 30 -3.17 -14.62 16.29
CA VAL A 30 -2.00 -14.21 15.55
C VAL A 30 -1.60 -15.46 14.79
N GLN A 31 -2.13 -15.58 13.57
CA GLN A 31 -1.50 -16.41 12.56
C GLN A 31 -0.01 -16.05 12.61
N PRO A 32 0.89 -17.03 12.75
CA PRO A 32 2.28 -16.74 12.52
C PRO A 32 2.35 -16.30 11.07
N VAL A 33 2.48 -14.99 10.86
CA VAL A 33 2.98 -14.47 9.60
C VAL A 33 4.33 -15.16 9.46
N GLN A 34 4.37 -16.20 8.64
CA GLN A 34 5.61 -16.83 8.21
C GLN A 34 6.29 -15.77 7.36
N ALA A 35 6.96 -14.86 8.05
CA ALA A 35 7.72 -13.79 7.45
C ALA A 35 9.10 -14.33 7.16
N GLU A 36 9.24 -15.15 6.11
CA GLU A 36 10.48 -15.38 5.32
C GLU A 36 10.07 -15.92 3.92
N PRO A 37 10.62 -15.46 2.78
CA PRO A 37 11.79 -14.58 2.59
C PRO A 37 11.43 -13.32 1.78
N ALA A 38 11.26 -12.16 2.44
CA ALA A 38 11.01 -10.89 1.75
C ALA A 38 12.07 -10.56 0.67
N SER A 39 13.27 -11.14 0.78
CA SER A 39 14.36 -11.00 -0.18
C SER A 39 14.11 -11.69 -1.53
N ASP A 40 13.44 -12.85 -1.54
CA ASP A 40 13.15 -13.59 -2.78
C ASP A 40 11.98 -12.96 -3.53
N ASP A 41 10.99 -12.47 -2.79
CA ASP A 41 9.90 -11.66 -3.33
C ASP A 41 10.42 -10.39 -4.00
N PHE A 42 11.41 -9.71 -3.39
CA PHE A 42 12.00 -8.50 -3.96
C PHE A 42 12.79 -8.78 -5.24
N LEU A 43 13.57 -9.87 -5.27
CA LEU A 43 14.31 -10.28 -6.46
C LEU A 43 13.36 -10.67 -7.60
N SER A 44 12.33 -11.47 -7.30
CA SER A 44 11.30 -11.87 -8.24
C SER A 44 10.54 -10.65 -8.77
N LEU A 45 10.20 -9.70 -7.89
CA LEU A 45 9.55 -8.45 -8.27
C LEU A 45 10.41 -7.62 -9.22
N LYS A 46 11.72 -7.57 -8.98
CA LYS A 46 12.67 -6.85 -9.84
C LYS A 46 12.75 -7.47 -11.23
N VAL A 47 12.85 -8.79 -11.33
CA VAL A 47 12.88 -9.50 -12.62
C VAL A 47 11.56 -9.28 -13.39
N ASP A 48 10.43 -9.37 -12.69
CA ASP A 48 9.10 -9.15 -13.27
C ASP A 48 8.94 -7.69 -13.75
N LEU A 49 9.41 -6.73 -12.95
CA LEU A 49 9.43 -5.32 -13.33
C LEU A 49 10.32 -5.08 -14.55
N HIS A 50 11.54 -5.60 -14.56
CA HIS A 50 12.45 -5.45 -15.69
C HIS A 50 11.85 -6.03 -16.97
N ARG A 51 11.20 -7.20 -16.89
CA ARG A 51 10.49 -7.79 -18.02
C ARG A 51 9.30 -6.94 -18.47
N HIS A 52 8.54 -6.39 -17.52
CA HIS A 52 7.41 -5.50 -17.79
C HIS A 52 7.87 -4.21 -18.47
N LEU A 53 9.02 -3.66 -18.07
CA LEU A 53 9.61 -2.49 -18.69
C LEU A 53 10.06 -2.77 -20.11
N ILE A 54 10.72 -3.90 -20.40
CA ILE A 54 11.10 -4.26 -21.78
C ILE A 54 9.88 -4.39 -22.71
N ASP A 55 8.75 -4.90 -22.19
CA ASP A 55 7.51 -5.04 -22.95
C ASP A 55 6.81 -3.68 -23.23
N ARG A 56 6.86 -2.78 -22.24
CA ARG A 56 6.21 -1.45 -22.30
C ARG A 56 7.07 -0.37 -22.95
N PHE A 57 8.39 -0.43 -22.79
CA PHE A 57 9.30 0.52 -23.38
C PHE A 57 9.58 0.18 -24.83
N ASN A 58 9.62 1.23 -25.64
CA ASN A 58 10.15 1.11 -26.97
C ASN A 58 11.69 1.09 -26.87
N LEU A 59 12.32 -0.07 -27.09
CA LEU A 59 13.77 -0.25 -27.00
C LEU A 59 14.55 0.80 -27.82
N THR A 60 14.00 1.23 -28.96
CA THR A 60 14.55 2.29 -29.81
C THR A 60 14.60 3.66 -29.13
N ALA A 61 13.71 3.93 -28.18
CA ALA A 61 13.72 5.16 -27.38
C ALA A 61 14.77 5.11 -26.26
N LEU A 62 15.06 3.92 -25.69
CA LEU A 62 16.12 3.77 -24.67
C LEU A 62 17.52 3.99 -25.26
N GLU A 63 17.76 3.59 -26.50
CA GLU A 63 19.09 3.70 -27.13
C GLU A 63 19.60 5.15 -27.25
N ASN A 64 18.68 6.14 -27.24
CA ASN A 64 19.02 7.55 -27.37
C ASN A 64 18.75 8.37 -26.10
N ALA A 65 18.10 7.78 -25.09
CA ALA A 65 17.69 8.47 -23.87
C ALA A 65 18.81 8.51 -22.84
N SER A 66 18.97 9.66 -22.17
CA SER A 66 19.90 9.77 -21.03
C SER A 66 19.37 9.02 -19.81
N LYS A 67 20.25 8.61 -18.89
CA LYS A 67 19.86 7.89 -17.65
C LYS A 67 18.78 8.63 -16.85
N ASP A 68 18.88 9.95 -16.74
CA ASP A 68 17.87 10.80 -16.10
C ASP A 68 16.51 10.78 -16.84
N GLU A 69 16.52 10.75 -18.16
CA GLU A 69 15.28 10.66 -18.95
C GLU A 69 14.62 9.30 -18.78
N ILE A 70 15.42 8.22 -18.83
CA ILE A 70 14.94 6.87 -18.56
C ILE A 70 14.27 6.85 -17.19
N LEU A 71 14.98 7.29 -16.13
CA LEU A 71 14.45 7.35 -14.76
C LEU A 71 13.13 8.12 -14.65
N ASN A 72 12.98 9.25 -15.35
CA ASN A 72 11.73 10.01 -15.34
C ASN A 72 10.57 9.25 -16.00
N GLU A 73 10.86 8.48 -17.06
CA GLU A 73 9.86 7.69 -17.78
C GLU A 73 9.51 6.38 -17.06
N ILE A 74 10.47 5.68 -16.43
CA ILE A 74 10.19 4.43 -15.68
C ILE A 74 9.48 4.70 -14.35
N ARG A 75 9.75 5.81 -13.64
CA ARG A 75 9.11 6.16 -12.35
C ARG A 75 7.58 5.99 -12.33
N PRO A 76 6.79 6.57 -13.26
CA PRO A 76 5.34 6.39 -13.27
C PRO A 76 4.93 4.93 -13.54
N ILE A 77 5.68 4.19 -14.36
CA ILE A 77 5.39 2.79 -14.70
C ILE A 77 5.63 1.88 -13.49
N VAL A 78 6.76 2.05 -12.78
CA VAL A 78 7.04 1.31 -11.55
C VAL A 78 5.94 1.55 -10.51
N ARG A 79 5.51 2.81 -10.34
CA ARG A 79 4.42 3.15 -9.40
C ARG A 79 3.10 2.49 -9.78
N GLU A 80 2.78 2.41 -11.07
CA GLU A 80 1.60 1.71 -11.54
C GLU A 80 1.71 0.19 -11.33
N PHE A 81 2.86 -0.40 -11.67
CA PHE A 81 3.14 -1.82 -11.48
C PHE A 81 2.99 -2.26 -10.02
N VAL A 82 3.59 -1.52 -9.09
CA VAL A 82 3.49 -1.77 -7.64
C VAL A 82 2.05 -1.62 -7.13
N ARG A 83 1.30 -0.65 -7.67
CA ARG A 83 -0.12 -0.44 -7.34
C ARG A 83 -0.98 -1.60 -7.83
N VAL A 84 -0.83 -2.04 -9.08
CA VAL A 84 -1.60 -3.15 -9.67
C VAL A 84 -1.35 -4.45 -8.91
N ARG A 85 -0.08 -4.71 -8.57
CA ARG A 85 0.36 -5.92 -7.89
C ARG A 85 0.17 -5.88 -6.37
N ASN A 86 -0.38 -4.78 -5.82
CA ASN A 86 -0.62 -4.53 -4.40
C ASN A 86 0.60 -4.85 -3.51
N VAL A 87 1.79 -4.52 -3.99
CA VAL A 87 3.03 -4.84 -3.26
C VAL A 87 3.24 -3.79 -2.17
N PRO A 88 3.39 -4.19 -0.90
CA PRO A 88 3.61 -3.27 0.21
C PRO A 88 5.07 -2.76 0.20
N LEU A 89 5.38 -1.82 -0.69
CA LEU A 89 6.70 -1.17 -0.76
C LEU A 89 6.67 0.21 -0.11
N ASN A 90 7.72 0.51 0.66
CA ASN A 90 7.99 1.84 1.16
C ASN A 90 8.59 2.74 0.05
N ALA A 91 8.51 4.06 0.22
CA ALA A 91 9.04 5.03 -0.74
C ALA A 91 10.53 4.83 -1.03
N ARG A 92 11.33 4.43 -0.03
CA ARG A 92 12.75 4.11 -0.19
C ARG A 92 12.97 2.86 -1.05
N GLU A 93 12.17 1.83 -0.83
CA GLU A 93 12.29 0.57 -1.57
C GLU A 93 11.84 0.74 -3.02
N LEU A 94 10.81 1.56 -3.26
CA LEU A 94 10.37 1.98 -4.59
C LEU A 94 11.47 2.74 -5.35
N ASP A 95 12.11 3.71 -4.70
CA ASP A 95 13.18 4.49 -5.33
C ASP A 95 14.41 3.62 -5.60
N GLN A 96 14.77 2.74 -4.65
CA GLN A 96 15.83 1.74 -4.83
C GLN A 96 15.51 0.81 -6.01
N LEU A 97 14.30 0.25 -6.08
CA LEU A 97 13.87 -0.63 -7.16
C LEU A 97 13.92 0.09 -8.53
N THR A 98 13.48 1.34 -8.57
CA THR A 98 13.53 2.17 -9.78
C THR A 98 14.96 2.43 -10.21
N SER A 99 15.85 2.77 -9.29
CA SER A 99 17.26 3.06 -9.58
C SER A 99 18.04 1.81 -9.99
N ASP A 100 17.81 0.68 -9.31
CA ASP A 100 18.46 -0.62 -9.61
C ASP A 100 18.05 -1.13 -10.99
N THR A 101 16.77 -1.01 -11.34
CA THR A 101 16.25 -1.42 -12.65
C THR A 101 16.74 -0.53 -13.81
N ALA A 102 17.20 0.69 -13.51
CA ALA A 102 17.75 1.62 -14.49
C ALA A 102 19.28 1.52 -14.68
N ASP A 103 19.97 0.84 -13.76
CA ASP A 103 21.43 0.70 -13.76
C ASP A 103 21.91 -0.57 -14.49
N GLU A 104 21.08 -1.63 -14.45
CA GLU A 104 21.30 -2.89 -15.18
C GLU A 104 20.93 -2.79 -16.67
#